data_AF-A0A382QUP7-F1
#
_entry.id   AF-A0A382QUP7-F1
#
_cell.length_a   1.000
_cell.length_b   1.000
_cell.length_c   1.000
_cell.angle_alpha   90.00
_cell.angle_beta   90.00
_cell.angle_gamma   90.00
#
_symmetry.space_group_name_H-M   'P 1'
#
loop_
_entity.id
_entity.type
_entity.pdbx_description
1 polymer ?
#
loop_
_entity_poly.entity_id
_entity_poly.type
_entity_poly.pdbx_seq_one_letter_code
_entity_poly.pdbx_strand_id
1 'polypeptide(L)'
;MTDRDQQEIRSASLDAGHETSDVAAGPLLKAGIGIAALVVFSFVAVVVFYKVLEYYQPLLKDVPHPLHRVRAEPFPEPSLEVDGPRLRRVLQAEENKVLTEYAWVDKEQGTVRLPVARAMALLAERGLPVPRAKASATAAAPVGDLVVTRMDLNPKTLAALTPTALSIETDPFYKAKNSRFEGYAFDKVLAQIPGLSGIERGRHSLRFVCADGYRTTFLFAAIENGHGLLATALLDHKDKTGDAWAPKLRGKSEQTPAPYYLVWAGETDLKARPWPYQLVSIEVLADDALAAALEPPPEAGYQLFRTYCFACHT
;
A
#
# COMPACT_ATOMS: atom_id res chain seq x y z
N MET A 1 48.67 -36.09 -41.97
CA MET A 1 49.17 -36.09 -40.59
C MET A 1 50.04 -37.31 -40.45
N THR A 2 51.35 -37.11 -40.29
CA THR A 2 52.37 -38.16 -40.40
C THR A 2 52.57 -38.86 -39.06
N ASP A 3 52.98 -40.13 -39.08
CA ASP A 3 53.21 -40.97 -37.89
C ASP A 3 54.13 -40.30 -36.84
N ARG A 4 55.10 -39.53 -37.34
CA ARG A 4 56.02 -38.71 -36.54
C ARG A 4 55.33 -37.59 -35.75
N ASP A 5 54.30 -36.95 -36.31
CA ASP A 5 53.55 -35.88 -35.63
C ASP A 5 52.70 -36.46 -34.50
N GLN A 6 52.15 -37.67 -34.68
CA GLN A 6 51.40 -38.35 -33.61
C GLN A 6 52.31 -38.78 -32.45
N GLN A 7 53.57 -39.10 -32.74
CA GLN A 7 54.54 -39.52 -31.74
C GLN A 7 55.02 -38.33 -30.87
N GLU A 8 55.25 -37.17 -31.48
CA GLU A 8 55.61 -35.93 -30.77
C GLU A 8 54.46 -35.39 -29.90
N ILE A 9 53.22 -35.46 -30.38
CA ILE A 9 52.05 -35.04 -29.60
C ILE A 9 51.86 -35.93 -28.36
N ARG A 10 52.11 -37.25 -28.48
CA ARG A 10 52.04 -38.20 -27.36
C ARG A 10 53.13 -37.99 -26.31
N SER A 11 54.36 -37.69 -26.71
CA SER A 11 55.44 -37.40 -25.74
C SER A 11 55.19 -36.10 -24.98
N ALA A 12 54.68 -35.07 -25.65
CA ALA A 12 54.38 -33.78 -25.02
C ALA A 12 53.22 -33.88 -24.00
N SER A 13 52.25 -34.79 -24.22
CA SER A 13 51.12 -35.00 -23.31
C SER A 13 51.48 -35.85 -22.08
N LEU A 14 52.45 -36.76 -22.19
CA LEU A 14 53.03 -37.51 -21.06
C LEU A 14 53.82 -36.60 -20.10
N ASP A 15 54.64 -35.69 -20.63
CA ASP A 15 55.43 -34.74 -19.82
C ASP A 15 54.55 -33.70 -19.09
N ALA A 16 53.33 -33.44 -19.59
CA ALA A 16 52.37 -32.53 -18.98
C ALA A 16 51.55 -33.16 -17.83
N GLY A 17 51.79 -34.43 -17.48
CA GLY A 17 51.14 -35.11 -16.35
C GLY A 17 49.67 -35.50 -16.57
N HIS A 18 49.24 -35.62 -17.83
CA HIS A 18 47.87 -36.04 -18.17
C HIS A 18 47.74 -37.57 -18.30
N GLU A 19 46.55 -38.09 -17.96
CA GLU A 19 46.25 -39.53 -18.04
C GLU A 19 46.32 -40.04 -19.49
N THR A 20 47.02 -41.16 -19.71
CA THR A 20 47.22 -41.78 -21.04
C THR A 20 46.29 -42.95 -21.32
N SER A 21 45.34 -43.20 -20.41
CA SER A 21 44.35 -44.26 -20.53
C SER A 21 42.96 -43.65 -20.41
N ASP A 22 42.10 -43.98 -21.37
CA ASP A 22 40.67 -43.65 -21.28
C ASP A 22 40.04 -44.36 -20.08
N VAL A 23 39.01 -43.73 -19.51
CA VAL A 23 38.18 -44.33 -18.47
C VAL A 23 37.51 -45.59 -19.03
N ALA A 24 37.68 -46.72 -18.32
CA ALA A 24 37.09 -47.98 -18.73
C ALA A 24 35.54 -47.87 -18.82
N ALA A 25 34.98 -48.12 -20.01
CA ALA A 25 33.55 -47.97 -20.27
C ALA A 25 32.67 -48.94 -19.43
N GLY A 26 33.20 -50.10 -19.07
CA GLY A 26 32.48 -51.12 -18.30
C GLY A 26 32.02 -50.65 -16.92
N PRO A 27 32.92 -50.16 -16.04
CA PRO A 27 32.57 -49.55 -14.77
C PRO A 27 31.58 -48.38 -14.88
N LEU A 28 31.75 -47.51 -15.88
CA LEU A 28 30.88 -46.36 -16.11
C LEU A 28 29.44 -46.78 -16.43
N LEU A 29 29.27 -47.78 -17.30
CA LEU A 29 27.95 -48.30 -17.66
C LEU A 29 27.26 -48.95 -16.45
N LYS A 30 27.99 -49.71 -15.63
CA LYS A 30 27.46 -50.31 -14.39
C LYS A 30 27.01 -49.23 -13.40
N ALA A 31 27.79 -48.17 -13.24
CA ALA A 31 27.42 -47.04 -12.39
C ALA A 31 26.15 -46.33 -12.92
N GLY A 32 26.07 -46.08 -14.23
CA GLY A 32 24.89 -45.47 -14.85
C GLY A 32 23.61 -46.30 -14.68
N ILE A 33 23.70 -47.62 -14.89
CA ILE A 33 22.57 -48.55 -14.66
C ILE A 33 22.18 -48.55 -13.19
N GLY A 34 23.15 -48.53 -12.26
CA GLY A 34 22.88 -48.47 -10.82
C GLY A 34 22.12 -47.20 -10.41
N ILE A 35 22.52 -46.04 -10.94
CA ILE A 35 21.82 -44.76 -10.68
C ILE A 35 20.41 -44.81 -11.26
N ALA A 36 20.24 -45.28 -12.50
CA ALA A 36 18.93 -45.39 -13.12
C ALA A 36 17.98 -46.32 -12.33
N ALA A 37 18.49 -47.46 -11.85
CA ALA A 37 17.74 -48.39 -11.01
C ALA A 37 17.33 -47.76 -9.67
N LEU A 38 18.22 -46.98 -9.04
CA LEU A 38 17.93 -46.28 -7.78
C LEU A 38 16.84 -45.22 -7.98
N VAL A 39 16.88 -44.47 -9.09
CA VAL A 39 15.83 -43.49 -9.44
C VAL A 39 14.50 -44.20 -9.63
N VAL A 40 14.43 -45.26 -10.42
CA VAL A 40 13.18 -46.01 -10.63
C VAL A 40 12.65 -46.57 -9.30
N PHE A 41 13.54 -47.13 -8.47
CA PHE A 41 13.18 -47.64 -7.15
C PHE A 41 12.60 -46.55 -6.24
N SER A 42 13.18 -45.34 -6.23
CA SER A 42 12.68 -44.24 -5.39
C SER A 42 11.29 -43.78 -5.83
N PHE A 43 11.02 -43.70 -7.14
CA PHE A 43 9.69 -43.42 -7.66
C PHE A 43 8.67 -44.46 -7.23
N VAL A 44 9.01 -45.75 -7.34
CA VAL A 44 8.14 -46.84 -6.89
C VAL A 44 7.89 -46.76 -5.38
N ALA A 45 8.93 -46.51 -4.57
CA ALA A 45 8.82 -46.37 -3.13
C ALA A 45 7.89 -45.21 -2.72
N VAL A 46 7.99 -44.06 -3.40
CA VAL A 46 7.10 -42.91 -3.17
C VAL A 46 5.65 -43.24 -3.52
N VAL A 47 5.41 -43.90 -4.66
CA VAL A 47 4.04 -44.32 -5.04
C VAL A 47 3.45 -45.29 -4.03
N VAL A 48 4.23 -46.30 -3.60
CA VAL A 48 3.80 -47.26 -2.57
C VAL A 48 3.52 -46.54 -1.26
N PHE A 49 4.39 -45.63 -0.83
CA PHE A 49 4.20 -44.84 0.39
C PHE A 49 2.90 -44.04 0.35
N TYR A 50 2.62 -43.32 -0.75
CA TYR A 50 1.35 -42.60 -0.89
C TYR A 50 0.14 -43.52 -0.89
N LYS A 51 0.22 -44.71 -1.51
CA LYS A 51 -0.86 -45.71 -1.49
C LYS A 51 -1.11 -46.27 -0.08
N VAL A 52 -0.05 -46.48 0.68
CA VAL A 52 -0.12 -46.88 2.08
C VAL A 52 -0.80 -45.78 2.91
N LEU A 53 -0.40 -44.52 2.75
CA LEU A 53 -1.04 -43.40 3.44
C LEU A 53 -2.52 -43.27 3.08
N GLU A 54 -2.88 -43.40 1.79
CA GLU A 54 -4.26 -43.38 1.31
C GLU A 54 -5.11 -44.49 1.95
N TYR A 55 -4.52 -45.69 2.13
CA TYR A 55 -5.16 -46.81 2.81
C TYR A 55 -5.40 -46.55 4.31
N TYR A 56 -4.44 -45.94 5.01
CA TYR A 56 -4.56 -45.63 6.45
C TYR A 56 -5.33 -44.34 6.76
N GLN A 57 -5.47 -43.43 5.79
CA GLN A 57 -6.20 -42.17 5.96
C GLN A 57 -7.63 -42.33 6.51
N PRO A 58 -8.49 -43.26 6.05
CA PRO A 58 -9.81 -43.44 6.62
C PRO A 58 -9.78 -43.98 8.06
N LEU A 59 -8.79 -44.80 8.43
CA LEU A 59 -8.65 -45.35 9.79
C LEU A 59 -8.24 -44.28 10.82
N LEU A 60 -7.62 -43.18 10.38
CA LEU A 60 -7.17 -42.08 11.22
C LEU A 60 -8.14 -40.89 11.28
N LYS A 61 -9.11 -40.81 10.35
CA LYS A 61 -10.06 -39.69 10.25
C LYS A 61 -11.06 -39.64 11.41
N ASP A 62 -11.36 -40.79 12.03
CA ASP A 62 -12.37 -40.89 13.07
C ASP A 62 -11.84 -40.61 14.49
N VAL A 63 -10.54 -40.34 14.65
CA VAL A 63 -9.96 -39.91 15.93
C VAL A 63 -9.95 -38.38 15.96
N PRO A 64 -10.86 -37.72 16.70
CA PRO A 64 -10.88 -36.27 16.77
C PRO A 64 -9.57 -35.80 17.41
N HIS A 65 -8.86 -34.88 16.75
CA HIS A 65 -7.67 -34.24 17.32
C HIS A 65 -8.03 -33.63 18.69
N PRO A 66 -7.16 -33.64 19.72
CA PRO A 66 -7.48 -33.09 21.04
C PRO A 66 -7.89 -31.60 21.03
N LEU A 67 -7.59 -30.87 19.95
CA LEU A 67 -8.03 -29.48 19.72
C LEU A 67 -9.41 -29.35 19.04
N HIS A 68 -10.01 -30.45 18.59
CA HIS A 68 -11.31 -30.46 17.92
C HIS A 68 -12.48 -30.09 18.85
N ARG A 69 -12.26 -30.08 20.18
CA ARG A 69 -13.27 -29.65 21.17
C ARG A 69 -13.36 -28.13 21.37
N VAL A 70 -12.52 -27.31 20.75
CA VAL A 70 -12.47 -25.84 21.01
C VAL A 70 -13.00 -25.01 19.84
N ARG A 71 -13.79 -25.59 18.93
CA ARG A 71 -14.50 -24.80 17.90
C ARG A 71 -16.00 -25.01 17.99
N ALA A 72 -16.57 -24.61 19.12
CA ALA A 72 -18.00 -24.64 19.39
C ALA A 72 -18.57 -23.24 19.65
N GLU A 73 -18.05 -22.23 18.96
CA GLU A 73 -18.73 -20.96 18.76
C GLU A 73 -18.59 -20.64 17.26
N PRO A 74 -19.68 -20.57 16.47
CA PRO A 74 -19.60 -20.03 15.12
C PRO A 74 -19.04 -18.61 15.24
N PHE A 75 -17.89 -18.37 14.62
CA PHE A 75 -17.27 -17.05 14.61
C PHE A 75 -18.29 -16.05 14.05
N PRO A 76 -18.59 -14.94 14.75
CA PRO A 76 -19.60 -14.00 14.29
C PRO A 76 -19.21 -13.49 12.90
N GLU A 77 -20.18 -13.33 12.00
CA GLU A 77 -19.91 -12.82 10.67
C GLU A 77 -19.32 -11.40 10.74
N PRO A 78 -18.36 -11.05 9.87
CA PRO A 78 -17.86 -11.85 8.75
C PRO A 78 -16.75 -12.84 9.16
N SER A 79 -16.90 -14.09 8.71
CA SER A 79 -15.86 -15.11 8.88
C SER A 79 -14.71 -14.89 7.89
N LEU A 80 -13.51 -15.36 8.24
CA LEU A 80 -12.35 -15.32 7.35
C LEU A 80 -12.65 -16.14 6.08
N GLU A 81 -12.38 -15.56 4.91
CA GLU A 81 -12.55 -16.19 3.60
C GLU A 81 -11.73 -17.50 3.51
N VAL A 82 -12.42 -18.63 3.38
CA VAL A 82 -11.81 -19.98 3.39
C VAL A 82 -11.36 -20.43 1.99
N ASP A 83 -11.97 -19.91 0.93
CA ASP A 83 -11.71 -20.31 -0.47
C ASP A 83 -11.73 -19.09 -1.41
N GLY A 84 -10.58 -18.42 -1.46
CA GLY A 84 -10.33 -17.27 -2.35
C GLY A 84 -10.63 -17.51 -3.83
N PRO A 85 -10.10 -18.59 -4.43
CA PRO A 85 -10.33 -18.89 -5.84
C PRO A 85 -11.79 -19.12 -6.21
N ARG A 86 -12.60 -19.71 -5.31
CA ARG A 86 -14.05 -19.86 -5.56
C ARG A 86 -14.76 -18.51 -5.43
N LEU A 87 -14.51 -17.74 -4.38
CA LEU A 87 -15.18 -16.44 -4.17
C LEU A 87 -14.91 -15.49 -5.33
N ARG A 88 -13.66 -15.38 -5.77
CA ARG A 88 -13.29 -14.55 -6.94
C ARG A 88 -14.10 -14.91 -8.18
N ARG A 89 -14.31 -16.20 -8.47
CA ARG A 89 -15.10 -16.63 -9.64
C ARG A 89 -16.57 -16.24 -9.53
N VAL A 90 -17.14 -16.30 -8.33
CA VAL A 90 -18.52 -15.87 -8.09
C VAL A 90 -18.65 -14.37 -8.29
N LEU A 91 -17.77 -13.57 -7.68
CA LEU A 91 -17.75 -12.12 -7.82
C LEU A 91 -17.59 -11.69 -9.28
N GLN A 92 -16.62 -12.28 -10.00
CA GLN A 92 -16.42 -12.00 -11.42
C GLN A 92 -17.65 -12.31 -12.27
N ALA A 93 -18.38 -13.39 -11.95
CA ALA A 93 -19.61 -13.72 -12.67
C ALA A 93 -20.73 -12.71 -12.41
N GLU A 94 -20.86 -12.22 -11.18
CA GLU A 94 -21.82 -11.18 -10.82
C GLU A 94 -21.48 -9.83 -11.46
N GLU A 95 -20.21 -9.41 -11.38
CA GLU A 95 -19.70 -8.22 -12.05
C GLU A 95 -19.99 -8.27 -13.55
N ASN A 96 -19.69 -9.41 -14.19
CA ASN A 96 -19.90 -9.56 -15.62
C ASN A 96 -21.38 -9.44 -16.00
N LYS A 97 -22.32 -9.98 -15.19
CA LYS A 97 -23.76 -9.78 -15.40
C LYS A 97 -24.14 -8.30 -15.28
N VAL A 98 -23.60 -7.59 -14.30
CA VAL A 98 -23.85 -6.15 -14.13
C VAL A 98 -23.39 -5.34 -15.34
N LEU A 99 -22.22 -5.67 -15.88
CA LEU A 99 -21.59 -4.92 -16.97
C LEU A 99 -22.16 -5.24 -18.35
N THR A 100 -22.61 -6.48 -18.57
CA THR A 100 -22.93 -7.00 -19.92
C THR A 100 -24.42 -7.25 -20.15
N GLU A 101 -25.24 -7.36 -19.12
CA GLU A 101 -26.66 -7.68 -19.25
C GLU A 101 -27.57 -6.48 -18.95
N TYR A 102 -28.71 -6.44 -19.64
CA TYR A 102 -29.79 -5.51 -19.33
C TYR A 102 -30.53 -5.95 -18.07
N ALA A 103 -30.86 -5.00 -17.21
CA ALA A 103 -31.67 -5.27 -16.02
C ALA A 103 -32.60 -4.09 -15.72
N TRP A 104 -33.70 -4.33 -15.03
CA TRP A 104 -34.53 -3.26 -14.49
C TRP A 104 -33.85 -2.69 -13.24
N VAL A 105 -33.75 -1.35 -13.15
CA VAL A 105 -33.40 -0.66 -11.91
C VAL A 105 -34.68 -0.31 -11.15
N ASP A 106 -35.65 0.25 -11.87
CA ASP A 106 -37.00 0.51 -11.38
C ASP A 106 -37.99 0.24 -12.52
N LYS A 107 -38.78 -0.82 -12.38
CA LYS A 107 -39.74 -1.24 -13.41
C LYS A 107 -40.96 -0.33 -13.47
N GLU A 108 -41.38 0.25 -12.33
CA GLU A 108 -42.53 1.14 -12.24
C GLU A 108 -42.23 2.50 -12.88
N GLN A 109 -41.01 2.99 -12.71
CA GLN A 109 -40.54 4.24 -13.30
C GLN A 109 -39.98 4.08 -14.73
N GLY A 110 -39.91 2.85 -15.25
CA GLY A 110 -39.37 2.58 -16.58
C GLY A 110 -37.85 2.70 -16.69
N THR A 111 -37.12 2.65 -15.57
CA THR A 111 -35.66 2.82 -15.52
C THR A 111 -34.94 1.48 -15.73
N VAL A 112 -34.17 1.39 -16.81
CA VAL A 112 -33.42 0.19 -17.21
C VAL A 112 -31.91 0.45 -17.09
N ARG A 113 -31.17 -0.51 -16.54
CA ARG A 113 -29.71 -0.60 -16.61
C ARG A 113 -29.31 -1.16 -17.98
N LEU A 114 -28.51 -0.40 -18.72
CA LEU A 114 -27.93 -0.83 -19.99
C LEU A 114 -26.54 -1.46 -19.77
N PRO A 115 -26.14 -2.43 -20.60
CA PRO A 115 -24.75 -2.88 -20.69
C PRO A 115 -23.82 -1.70 -20.96
N VAL A 116 -22.66 -1.67 -20.30
CA VAL A 116 -21.75 -0.52 -20.35
C VAL A 116 -21.28 -0.27 -21.78
N ALA A 117 -21.02 -1.32 -22.57
CA ALA A 117 -20.67 -1.20 -23.99
C ALA A 117 -21.76 -0.47 -24.80
N ARG A 118 -23.05 -0.73 -24.52
CA ARG A 118 -24.15 -0.05 -25.19
C ARG A 118 -24.27 1.40 -24.73
N ALA A 119 -24.11 1.66 -23.43
CA ALA A 119 -24.13 3.01 -22.89
C ALA A 119 -23.05 3.90 -23.53
N MET A 120 -21.82 3.37 -23.65
CA MET A 120 -20.72 4.06 -24.33
C MET A 120 -21.01 4.33 -25.80
N ALA A 121 -21.54 3.35 -26.55
CA ALA A 121 -21.92 3.56 -27.96
C ALA A 121 -22.99 4.65 -28.10
N LEU A 122 -24.00 4.62 -27.24
CA LEU A 122 -25.08 5.60 -27.22
C LEU A 122 -24.61 7.01 -26.84
N LEU A 123 -23.59 7.13 -25.98
CA LEU A 123 -22.95 8.40 -25.64
C LEU A 123 -22.04 8.90 -26.78
N ALA A 124 -21.33 8.02 -27.46
CA ALA A 124 -20.52 8.37 -28.62
C ALA A 124 -21.38 8.89 -29.78
N GLU A 125 -22.54 8.27 -30.01
CA GLU A 125 -23.52 8.72 -31.03
C GLU A 125 -24.17 10.07 -30.67
N ARG A 126 -24.53 10.29 -29.40
CA ARG A 126 -25.23 11.51 -28.95
C ARG A 126 -24.31 12.67 -28.60
N GLY A 127 -23.02 12.39 -28.40
CA GLY A 127 -22.08 13.32 -27.78
C GLY A 127 -22.24 13.39 -26.25
N LEU A 128 -21.18 13.85 -25.57
CA LEU A 128 -21.25 14.08 -24.13
C LEU A 128 -22.24 15.22 -23.84
N PRO A 129 -23.13 15.08 -22.83
CA PRO A 129 -24.02 16.16 -22.45
C PRO A 129 -23.19 17.37 -22.02
N VAL A 130 -23.31 18.48 -22.76
CA VAL A 130 -22.73 19.75 -22.34
C VAL A 130 -23.50 20.21 -21.10
N PRO A 131 -22.86 20.46 -19.94
CA PRO A 131 -23.57 20.90 -18.76
C PRO A 131 -24.24 22.26 -19.04
N ARG A 132 -25.56 22.24 -19.28
CA ARG A 132 -26.36 23.44 -19.15
C ARG A 132 -26.54 23.64 -17.65
N ALA A 133 -25.81 24.60 -17.09
CA ALA A 133 -25.97 25.01 -15.71
C ALA A 133 -27.43 25.49 -15.49
N LYS A 134 -28.29 24.60 -15.00
CA LYS A 134 -29.32 24.86 -13.99
C LYS A 134 -30.01 23.55 -13.57
N ALA A 135 -29.80 23.27 -12.28
CA ALA A 135 -30.53 22.43 -11.34
C ALA A 135 -31.83 21.75 -11.80
N SER A 136 -31.88 20.43 -11.61
CA SER A 136 -32.95 19.82 -10.84
C SER A 136 -32.34 18.76 -9.93
N ALA A 137 -32.69 18.87 -8.65
CA ALA A 137 -32.30 17.97 -7.58
C ALA A 137 -32.99 16.60 -7.69
N THR A 138 -32.47 15.68 -6.89
CA THR A 138 -32.93 14.29 -6.66
C THR A 138 -32.32 13.24 -7.59
N ALA A 139 -31.04 12.93 -7.34
CA ALA A 139 -30.51 11.58 -7.41
C ALA A 139 -29.11 11.58 -6.75
N ALA A 140 -28.98 10.83 -5.65
CA ALA A 140 -27.77 10.56 -4.87
C ALA A 140 -26.99 11.81 -4.42
N ALA A 141 -26.98 12.07 -3.11
CA ALA A 141 -25.97 12.94 -2.53
C ALA A 141 -24.59 12.44 -3.01
N PRO A 142 -23.80 13.25 -3.75
CA PRO A 142 -22.43 12.88 -3.99
C PRO A 142 -21.74 12.83 -2.63
N VAL A 143 -20.77 11.93 -2.46
CA VAL A 143 -19.74 12.03 -1.42
C VAL A 143 -18.83 13.23 -1.74
N GLY A 144 -19.44 14.40 -1.88
CA GLY A 144 -18.84 15.68 -2.26
C GLY A 144 -19.46 16.71 -1.33
N ASP A 145 -18.76 17.34 -0.41
CA ASP A 145 -17.32 17.50 -0.23
C ASP A 145 -17.07 17.24 1.25
N LEU A 146 -16.36 16.15 1.60
CA LEU A 146 -15.99 15.88 3.01
C LEU A 146 -15.17 17.05 3.59
N VAL A 147 -14.56 17.86 2.71
CA VAL A 147 -13.77 19.04 3.03
C VAL A 147 -14.68 20.19 3.48
N VAL A 148 -14.70 20.44 4.78
CA VAL A 148 -15.39 21.58 5.40
C VAL A 148 -14.67 22.89 5.08
N THR A 149 -13.34 22.87 5.09
CA THR A 149 -12.51 24.02 4.76
C THR A 149 -11.13 23.57 4.27
N ARG A 150 -10.49 24.41 3.46
CA ARG A 150 -9.17 24.17 2.89
C ARG A 150 -8.35 25.44 2.95
N MET A 151 -7.06 25.29 3.25
CA MET A 151 -6.07 26.36 3.11
C MET A 151 -4.88 25.86 2.30
N ASP A 152 -4.57 26.57 1.22
CA ASP A 152 -3.34 26.35 0.45
C ASP A 152 -2.17 27.06 1.14
N LEU A 153 -1.05 26.35 1.25
CA LEU A 153 0.18 26.88 1.84
C LEU A 153 0.99 27.57 0.75
N ASN A 154 1.21 28.88 0.92
CA ASN A 154 2.03 29.67 0.03
C ASN A 154 2.58 30.90 0.79
N PRO A 155 3.55 31.63 0.21
CA PRO A 155 4.13 32.79 0.87
C PRO A 155 3.11 33.87 1.29
N LYS A 156 1.98 34.01 0.59
CA LYS A 156 0.95 35.00 0.95
C LYS A 156 0.15 34.58 2.18
N THR A 157 -0.23 33.31 2.29
CA THR A 157 -0.98 32.81 3.46
C THR A 157 -0.14 32.79 4.73
N LEU A 158 1.19 32.74 4.59
CA LEU A 158 2.14 32.74 5.71
C LEU A 158 2.75 34.12 5.99
N ALA A 159 2.49 35.14 5.16
CA ALA A 159 3.16 36.45 5.24
C ALA A 159 2.95 37.19 6.57
N ALA A 160 1.82 36.94 7.24
CA ALA A 160 1.49 37.56 8.53
C ALA A 160 2.15 36.87 9.74
N LEU A 161 2.83 35.75 9.53
CA LEU A 161 3.43 34.95 10.60
C LEU A 161 4.92 35.28 10.75
N THR A 162 5.41 35.22 11.99
CA THR A 162 6.83 35.41 12.29
C THR A 162 7.56 34.07 12.24
N PRO A 163 8.65 33.94 11.46
CA PRO A 163 9.48 32.74 11.49
C PRO A 163 10.08 32.49 12.87
N THR A 164 10.21 31.22 13.22
CA THR A 164 10.85 30.72 14.43
C THR A 164 11.67 29.48 14.10
N ALA A 165 12.59 29.13 14.99
CA ALA A 165 13.42 27.94 14.84
C ALA A 165 13.02 26.86 15.85
N LEU A 166 13.07 25.61 15.43
CA LEU A 166 12.83 24.46 16.28
C LEU A 166 13.92 23.41 16.11
N SER A 167 14.47 22.92 17.22
CA SER A 167 15.40 21.80 17.25
C SER A 167 14.68 20.50 17.56
N ILE A 168 15.03 19.45 16.84
CA ILE A 168 14.38 18.13 16.92
C ILE A 168 15.43 17.07 17.16
N GLU A 169 15.17 16.20 18.13
CA GLU A 169 16.12 15.19 18.57
C GLU A 169 16.38 14.15 17.49
N THR A 170 15.33 13.61 16.85
CA THR A 170 15.44 12.64 15.75
C THR A 170 14.48 13.01 14.63
N ASP A 171 15.02 13.38 13.47
CA ASP A 171 14.20 13.68 12.30
C ASP A 171 13.93 12.42 11.45
N PRO A 172 12.66 12.07 11.17
CA PRO A 172 12.31 10.90 10.37
C PRO A 172 12.75 11.00 8.90
N PHE A 173 12.72 12.21 8.32
CA PHE A 173 13.04 12.40 6.90
C PHE A 173 14.54 12.24 6.65
N TYR A 174 15.38 13.03 7.33
CA TYR A 174 16.83 12.99 7.21
C TYR A 174 17.46 11.82 7.97
N LYS A 175 16.77 11.24 8.97
CA LYS A 175 17.33 10.25 9.91
C LYS A 175 18.55 10.79 10.66
N ALA A 176 18.54 12.09 10.90
CA ALA A 176 19.61 12.83 11.57
C ALA A 176 19.21 13.14 13.00
N LYS A 177 20.23 13.24 13.88
CA LYS A 177 20.03 13.67 15.27
C LYS A 177 20.21 15.17 15.39
N ASN A 178 19.47 15.80 16.29
CA ASN A 178 19.57 17.22 16.63
C ASN A 178 19.48 18.14 15.41
N SER A 179 18.45 17.94 14.57
CA SER A 179 18.22 18.77 13.39
C SER A 179 17.48 20.05 13.78
N ARG A 180 17.98 21.20 13.35
CA ARG A 180 17.34 22.49 13.55
C ARG A 180 16.67 22.98 12.27
N PHE A 181 15.40 23.30 12.39
CA PHE A 181 14.57 23.81 11.29
C PHE A 181 14.15 25.25 11.56
N GLU A 182 13.93 26.01 10.50
CA GLU A 182 13.28 27.32 10.52
C GLU A 182 11.92 27.22 9.82
N GLY A 183 10.93 27.95 10.33
CA GLY A 183 9.60 27.99 9.74
C GLY A 183 8.59 28.68 10.64
N TYR A 184 7.32 28.32 10.55
CA TYR A 184 6.24 28.96 11.30
C TYR A 184 5.65 28.02 12.35
N ALA A 185 5.36 28.54 13.54
CA ALA A 185 4.71 27.76 14.59
C ALA A 185 3.37 27.20 14.08
N PHE A 186 3.18 25.87 14.18
CA PHE A 186 2.10 25.19 13.49
C PHE A 186 0.70 25.57 14.02
N ASP A 187 0.60 25.88 15.31
CA ASP A 187 -0.63 26.44 15.92
C ASP A 187 -1.04 27.77 15.27
N LYS A 188 -0.06 28.62 14.94
CA LYS A 188 -0.30 29.90 14.26
C LYS A 188 -0.67 29.71 12.80
N VAL A 189 -0.11 28.70 12.13
CA VAL A 189 -0.50 28.30 10.77
C VAL A 189 -1.95 27.83 10.76
N LEU A 190 -2.34 26.94 11.67
CA LEU A 190 -3.72 26.46 11.78
C LEU A 190 -4.70 27.61 12.03
N ALA A 191 -4.33 28.60 12.83
CA ALA A 191 -5.16 29.78 13.06
C ALA A 191 -5.45 30.62 11.80
N GLN A 192 -4.67 30.45 10.72
CA GLN A 192 -4.95 31.09 9.42
C GLN A 192 -6.02 30.35 8.60
N ILE A 193 -6.39 29.12 8.98
CA ILE A 193 -7.38 28.33 8.24
C ILE A 193 -8.78 28.97 8.44
N PRO A 194 -9.45 29.40 7.36
CA PRO A 194 -10.77 30.02 7.47
C PRO A 194 -11.78 29.09 8.13
N GLY A 195 -12.48 29.60 9.15
CA GLY A 195 -13.55 28.87 9.84
C GLY A 195 -13.09 27.83 10.86
N LEU A 196 -11.78 27.66 11.12
CA LEU A 196 -11.27 26.62 12.02
C LEU A 196 -11.70 26.80 13.49
N SER A 197 -11.94 28.04 13.94
CA SER A 197 -12.31 28.35 15.33
C SER A 197 -13.66 27.76 15.77
N GLY A 198 -14.55 27.45 14.83
CA GLY A 198 -15.85 26.83 15.09
C GLY A 198 -15.88 25.30 14.95
N ILE A 199 -14.74 24.67 14.68
CA ILE A 199 -14.65 23.24 14.34
C ILE A 199 -14.31 22.39 15.56
N GLU A 200 -15.15 21.40 15.87
CA GLU A 200 -14.92 20.45 16.95
C GLU A 200 -13.81 19.44 16.61
N ARG A 201 -12.69 19.49 17.33
CA ARG A 201 -11.50 18.66 17.06
C ARG A 201 -11.71 17.14 17.16
N GLY A 202 -12.73 16.69 17.91
CA GLY A 202 -13.06 15.26 18.05
C GLY A 202 -13.91 14.68 16.91
N ARG A 203 -14.56 15.54 16.12
CA ARG A 203 -15.46 15.16 15.01
C ARG A 203 -14.90 15.51 13.63
N HIS A 204 -13.66 15.99 13.60
CA HIS A 204 -13.00 16.41 12.39
C HIS A 204 -11.60 15.82 12.29
N SER A 205 -11.19 15.57 11.06
CA SER A 205 -9.84 15.14 10.71
C SER A 205 -9.14 16.22 9.89
N LEU A 206 -7.82 16.28 9.98
CA LEU A 206 -6.97 17.08 9.12
C LEU A 206 -6.36 16.19 8.05
N ARG A 207 -6.59 16.54 6.79
CA ARG A 207 -5.94 15.92 5.64
C ARG A 207 -4.83 16.83 5.13
N PHE A 208 -3.62 16.29 5.13
CA PHE A 208 -2.42 16.91 4.63
C PHE A 208 -2.19 16.46 3.19
N VAL A 209 -2.05 17.41 2.26
CA VAL A 209 -1.86 17.13 0.84
C VAL A 209 -0.45 17.54 0.44
N CYS A 210 0.30 16.61 -0.12
CA CYS A 210 1.68 16.79 -0.54
C CYS A 210 1.77 17.03 -2.06
N ALA A 211 2.86 17.65 -2.51
CA ALA A 211 3.09 18.02 -3.91
C ALA A 211 3.19 16.81 -4.84
N ASP A 212 3.63 15.66 -4.33
CA ASP A 212 3.69 14.38 -5.05
C ASP A 212 2.33 13.68 -5.18
N GLY A 213 1.26 14.29 -4.65
CA GLY A 213 -0.09 13.73 -4.63
C GLY A 213 -0.36 12.83 -3.41
N TYR A 214 0.62 12.60 -2.54
CA TYR A 214 0.40 11.87 -1.29
C TYR A 214 -0.56 12.65 -0.38
N ARG A 215 -1.50 11.92 0.22
CA ARG A 215 -2.49 12.46 1.15
C ARG A 215 -2.47 11.63 2.42
N THR A 216 -2.38 12.30 3.56
CA THR A 216 -2.40 11.63 4.86
C THR A 216 -3.36 12.34 5.80
N THR A 217 -4.17 11.56 6.50
CA THR A 217 -5.29 12.08 7.27
C THR A 217 -5.18 11.68 8.73
N PHE A 218 -5.21 12.67 9.63
CA PHE A 218 -5.08 12.46 11.07
C PHE A 218 -6.26 13.10 11.80
N LEU A 219 -6.64 12.54 12.95
CA LEU A 219 -7.60 13.18 13.84
C LEU A 219 -7.13 14.57 14.22
N PHE A 220 -8.03 15.56 14.20
CA PHE A 220 -7.65 16.92 14.58
C PHE A 220 -7.22 16.99 16.06
N ALA A 221 -7.75 16.12 16.93
CA ALA A 221 -7.27 15.95 18.30
C ALA A 221 -5.81 15.46 18.40
N ALA A 222 -5.29 14.69 17.43
CA ALA A 222 -3.93 14.13 17.49
C ALA A 222 -2.83 15.19 17.48
N ILE A 223 -3.15 16.38 16.97
CA ILE A 223 -2.20 17.50 16.93
C ILE A 223 -2.30 18.44 18.14
N GLU A 224 -3.26 18.23 19.06
CA GLU A 224 -3.38 19.05 20.28
C GLU A 224 -2.13 19.00 21.14
N ASN A 225 -1.81 20.11 21.80
CA ASN A 225 -0.64 20.28 22.66
C ASN A 225 0.71 19.98 21.98
N GLY A 226 0.72 19.83 20.65
CA GLY A 226 1.93 19.60 19.88
C GLY A 226 2.68 20.90 19.64
N HIS A 227 3.94 20.93 20.01
CA HIS A 227 4.85 22.01 19.64
C HIS A 227 5.40 21.76 18.23
N GLY A 228 4.51 21.89 17.25
CA GLY A 228 4.81 21.67 15.83
C GLY A 228 5.36 22.93 15.14
N LEU A 229 6.18 22.72 14.12
CA LEU A 229 6.69 23.75 13.22
C LEU A 229 6.39 23.35 11.77
N LEU A 230 5.80 24.25 11.00
CA LEU A 230 5.78 24.16 9.55
C LEU A 230 7.11 24.71 9.02
N ALA A 231 8.09 23.83 8.88
CA ALA A 231 9.44 24.16 8.45
C ALA A 231 9.49 24.57 6.97
N THR A 232 10.23 25.63 6.69
CA THR A 232 10.56 26.17 5.37
C THR A 232 12.02 25.95 5.00
N ALA A 233 12.89 25.70 5.98
CA ALA A 233 14.30 25.44 5.76
C ALA A 233 14.90 24.54 6.85
N LEU A 234 15.96 23.81 6.49
CA LEU A 234 16.84 23.09 7.40
C LEU A 234 18.11 23.93 7.66
N LEU A 235 18.31 24.38 8.89
CA LEU A 235 19.41 25.28 9.25
C LEU A 235 20.77 24.57 9.37
N ASP A 236 20.77 23.28 9.72
CA ASP A 236 21.99 22.53 10.05
C ASP A 236 22.57 21.70 8.89
N HIS A 237 22.14 21.92 7.65
CA HIS A 237 22.66 21.12 6.55
C HIS A 237 24.04 21.60 6.08
N LYS A 238 24.93 20.63 5.82
CA LYS A 238 26.34 20.87 5.52
C LYS A 238 26.58 21.48 4.14
N ASP A 239 25.55 21.52 3.29
CA ASP A 239 25.66 22.03 1.93
C ASP A 239 25.58 23.56 1.96
N LYS A 240 26.62 24.22 1.43
CA LYS A 240 26.73 25.69 1.43
C LYS A 240 26.15 26.31 0.17
N THR A 241 25.32 25.56 -0.58
CA THR A 241 24.72 26.02 -1.84
C THR A 241 23.74 27.18 -1.64
N GLY A 242 23.29 27.42 -0.40
CA GLY A 242 22.32 28.45 -0.06
C GLY A 242 20.87 27.99 -0.27
N ASP A 243 20.66 26.72 -0.61
CA ASP A 243 19.34 26.13 -0.73
C ASP A 243 18.69 25.97 0.66
N ALA A 244 17.37 26.11 0.73
CA ALA A 244 16.64 25.95 2.00
C ALA A 244 16.65 24.51 2.52
N TRP A 245 16.88 23.52 1.64
CA TRP A 245 16.75 22.10 1.95
C TRP A 245 17.92 21.30 1.36
N ALA A 246 18.49 20.41 2.17
CA ALA A 246 19.41 19.41 1.65
C ALA A 246 18.67 18.33 0.84
N PRO A 247 19.11 18.00 -0.38
CA PRO A 247 18.60 16.86 -1.11
C PRO A 247 19.01 15.55 -0.43
N LYS A 248 18.11 14.56 -0.44
CA LYS A 248 18.37 13.22 0.04
C LYS A 248 18.10 12.21 -1.06
N LEU A 249 19.08 11.35 -1.34
CA LEU A 249 18.90 10.25 -2.28
C LEU A 249 17.93 9.21 -1.70
N ARG A 250 16.89 8.91 -2.47
CA ARG A 250 15.93 7.84 -2.19
C ARG A 250 15.80 6.96 -3.41
N GLY A 251 16.51 5.83 -3.39
CA GLY A 251 16.66 4.98 -4.57
C GLY A 251 17.50 5.68 -5.64
N LYS A 252 16.90 5.96 -6.81
CA LYS A 252 17.58 6.64 -7.95
C LYS A 252 17.23 8.12 -8.06
N SER A 253 16.33 8.64 -7.22
CA SER A 253 15.88 10.03 -7.27
C SER A 253 16.31 10.78 -6.02
N GLU A 254 16.68 12.04 -6.20
CA GLU A 254 16.82 12.98 -5.09
C GLU A 254 15.44 13.49 -4.66
N GLN A 255 15.23 13.58 -3.34
CA GLN A 255 14.01 14.12 -2.75
C GLN A 255 14.39 15.18 -1.71
N THR A 256 13.63 16.26 -1.68
CA THR A 256 13.65 17.28 -0.63
C THR A 256 12.26 17.35 0.00
N PRO A 257 12.14 17.84 1.24
CA PRO A 257 10.85 18.00 1.87
C PRO A 257 10.14 19.32 1.48
N ALA A 258 10.65 20.02 0.45
CA ALA A 258 10.14 21.30 -0.04
C ALA A 258 8.72 21.21 -0.66
N PRO A 259 7.87 22.25 -0.58
CA PRO A 259 8.16 23.57 -0.05
C PRO A 259 8.06 23.65 1.48
N TYR A 260 7.26 22.78 2.10
CA TYR A 260 7.01 22.80 3.54
C TYR A 260 7.08 21.40 4.15
N TYR A 261 7.65 21.33 5.36
CA TYR A 261 7.77 20.09 6.15
C TYR A 261 7.16 20.28 7.53
N LEU A 262 6.24 19.42 7.94
CA LEU A 262 5.70 19.46 9.29
C LEU A 262 6.55 18.63 10.25
N VAL A 263 7.02 19.28 11.31
CA VAL A 263 7.94 18.68 12.28
C VAL A 263 7.51 19.00 13.72
N TRP A 264 7.90 18.16 14.68
CA TRP A 264 7.43 18.27 16.08
C TRP A 264 8.56 18.25 17.11
N ALA A 265 8.42 19.06 18.16
CA ALA A 265 9.34 19.06 19.30
C ALA A 265 9.05 17.88 20.23
N GLY A 266 10.09 17.18 20.69
CA GLY A 266 9.97 16.14 21.72
C GLY A 266 9.18 14.90 21.33
N GLU A 267 8.74 14.79 20.07
CA GLU A 267 8.00 13.65 19.58
C GLU A 267 8.97 12.60 19.02
N THR A 268 8.82 11.36 19.49
CA THR A 268 9.65 10.22 19.06
C THR A 268 8.81 9.08 18.48
N ASP A 269 7.49 9.08 18.72
CA ASP A 269 6.59 8.11 18.13
C ASP A 269 6.03 8.64 16.80
N LEU A 270 6.47 8.02 15.70
CA LEU A 270 6.01 8.33 14.35
C LEU A 270 4.52 8.06 14.13
N LYS A 271 3.88 7.29 15.00
CA LYS A 271 2.45 6.98 14.93
C LYS A 271 1.59 8.00 15.67
N ALA A 272 2.16 8.71 16.63
CA ALA A 272 1.42 9.67 17.44
C ALA A 272 1.01 10.90 16.62
N ARG A 273 1.87 11.36 15.70
CA ARG A 273 1.67 12.61 14.93
C ARG A 273 2.13 12.52 13.48
N PRO A 274 1.49 13.29 12.57
CA PRO A 274 1.87 13.38 11.16
C PRO A 274 3.23 14.05 10.95
N TRP A 275 4.12 13.45 10.14
CA TRP A 275 5.34 14.11 9.63
C TRP A 275 5.33 14.28 8.09
N PRO A 276 4.32 14.92 7.48
CA PRO A 276 4.24 15.11 6.04
C PRO A 276 5.30 16.10 5.56
N TYR A 277 6.05 15.68 4.54
CA TYR A 277 6.97 16.51 3.77
C TYR A 277 6.35 16.87 2.42
N GLN A 278 6.88 17.90 1.76
CA GLN A 278 6.32 18.43 0.51
C GLN A 278 4.87 18.92 0.66
N LEU A 279 4.49 19.39 1.84
CA LEU A 279 3.12 19.81 2.14
C LEU A 279 2.74 21.03 1.30
N VAL A 280 1.56 21.03 0.68
CA VAL A 280 1.06 22.16 -0.14
C VAL A 280 -0.31 22.68 0.28
N SER A 281 -1.12 21.86 0.97
CA SER A 281 -2.39 22.32 1.54
C SER A 281 -2.81 21.52 2.75
N ILE A 282 -3.65 22.14 3.57
CA ILE A 282 -4.31 21.50 4.72
C ILE A 282 -5.81 21.60 4.49
N GLU A 283 -6.47 20.46 4.58
CA GLU A 283 -7.92 20.33 4.43
C GLU A 283 -8.51 19.82 5.76
N VAL A 284 -9.68 20.34 6.13
CA VAL A 284 -10.41 19.89 7.32
C VAL A 284 -11.60 19.07 6.85
N LEU A 285 -11.70 17.84 7.34
CA LEU A 285 -12.75 16.91 6.96
C LEU A 285 -13.79 16.76 8.09
N ALA A 286 -15.06 16.67 7.73
CA ALA A 286 -16.13 16.28 8.66
C ALA A 286 -16.22 14.76 8.74
N ASP A 287 -15.97 14.18 9.93
CA ASP A 287 -15.93 12.73 10.10
C ASP A 287 -17.34 12.10 10.14
N ASP A 288 -18.37 12.88 10.46
CA ASP A 288 -19.75 12.40 10.55
C ASP A 288 -20.31 11.97 9.19
N ALA A 289 -19.90 12.64 8.12
CA ALA A 289 -20.28 12.30 6.75
C ALA A 289 -19.63 10.99 6.28
N LEU A 290 -18.47 10.63 6.82
CA LEU A 290 -17.81 9.34 6.56
C LEU A 290 -18.47 8.19 7.33
N ALA A 291 -18.86 8.44 8.59
CA ALA A 291 -19.57 7.46 9.41
C ALA A 291 -20.99 7.18 8.90
N ALA A 292 -21.74 8.21 8.49
CA ALA A 292 -23.09 8.06 7.93
C ALA A 292 -23.12 7.31 6.59
N ALA A 293 -21.99 7.25 5.86
CA ALA A 293 -21.87 6.47 4.64
C ALA A 293 -21.66 4.97 4.89
N LEU A 294 -21.37 4.57 6.13
CA LEU A 294 -21.07 3.20 6.54
C LEU A 294 -22.18 2.69 7.48
N GLU A 295 -23.31 2.23 6.92
CA GLU A 295 -24.36 1.60 7.72
C GLU A 295 -24.38 0.06 7.58
N PRO A 296 -24.44 -0.69 8.70
CA PRO A 296 -24.37 -0.22 10.09
C PRO A 296 -22.92 0.03 10.55
N PRO A 297 -22.66 0.98 11.47
CA PRO A 297 -21.30 1.27 11.92
C PRO A 297 -20.85 0.22 12.95
N PRO A 298 -19.74 -0.51 12.73
CA PRO A 298 -19.09 -1.22 13.82
C PRO A 298 -18.25 -0.19 14.59
N GLU A 299 -18.80 0.45 15.64
CA GLU A 299 -18.10 1.53 16.38
C GLU A 299 -16.65 1.16 16.76
N ALA A 300 -16.42 -0.06 17.24
CA ALA A 300 -15.09 -0.51 17.64
C ALA A 300 -14.13 -0.68 16.45
N GLY A 301 -14.61 -1.27 15.35
CA GLY A 301 -13.82 -1.47 14.13
C GLY A 301 -13.51 -0.15 13.42
N TYR A 302 -14.48 0.76 13.39
CA TYR A 302 -14.35 2.08 12.78
C TYR A 302 -13.35 2.96 13.52
N GLN A 303 -13.35 2.96 14.86
CA GLN A 303 -12.34 3.71 15.62
C GLN A 303 -10.92 3.16 15.42
N LEU A 304 -10.77 1.83 15.32
CA LEU A 304 -9.49 1.20 15.01
C LEU A 304 -9.01 1.57 13.60
N PHE A 305 -9.92 1.55 12.62
CA PHE A 305 -9.65 2.00 11.25
C PHE A 305 -9.22 3.47 11.19
N ARG A 306 -9.95 4.38 11.87
CA ARG A 306 -9.59 5.82 11.96
C ARG A 306 -8.22 6.05 12.58
N THR A 307 -7.86 5.25 13.58
CA THR A 307 -6.60 5.40 14.31
C THR A 307 -5.40 4.85 13.53
N TYR A 308 -5.54 3.70 12.86
CA TYR A 308 -4.39 2.96 12.31
C TYR A 308 -4.37 2.84 10.78
N CYS A 309 -5.51 2.96 10.11
CA CYS A 309 -5.62 2.68 8.67
C CYS A 309 -5.90 3.93 7.84
N PHE A 310 -6.72 4.86 8.35
CA PHE A 310 -7.14 6.06 7.64
C PHE A 310 -5.99 7.04 7.36
N ALA A 311 -4.92 6.98 8.16
CA ALA A 311 -3.70 7.76 7.92
C ALA A 311 -3.03 7.48 6.56
N CYS A 312 -3.23 6.29 5.97
CA CYS A 312 -2.51 5.85 4.78
C CYS A 312 -3.40 5.57 3.55
N HIS A 313 -4.73 5.60 3.67
CA HIS A 313 -5.67 5.17 2.62
C HIS A 313 -6.79 6.19 2.37
N THR A 314 -6.46 7.34 1.76
CA THR A 314 -7.41 8.35 1.28
C THR A 314 -7.02 8.94 -0.06
#